data_AF-A0A520H135-F1
#
_entry.id   AF-A0A520H135-F1
#
_cell.length_a   1.000
_cell.length_b   1.000
_cell.length_c   1.000
_cell.angle_alpha   90.00
_cell.angle_beta   90.00
_cell.angle_gamma   90.00
#
_symmetry.space_group_name_H-M   'P 1'
#
loop_
_entity.id
_entity.type
_entity.pdbx_description
1 polymer ?
#
loop_
_entity_poly.entity_id
_entity_poly.type
_entity_poly.pdbx_seq_one_letter_code
_entity_poly.pdbx_strand_id
1 'polypeptide(L)' 'MEHEPDIAAYRSRAPTLEDFTRATAMYAVGENVDHFVVGQWLRTWGKPGQKQFAAWLREQHG' A
#
# COMPACT_ATOMS: atom_id res chain seq x y z
N MET A 1 16.39 31.93 7.40
CA MET A 1 16.37 30.45 7.30
C MET A 1 15.56 30.13 6.08
N GLU A 2 16.25 30.00 4.95
CA GLU A 2 15.65 29.68 3.65
C GLU A 2 15.22 28.21 3.71
N HIS A 3 13.94 27.91 3.49
CA HIS A 3 13.49 26.53 3.32
C HIS A 3 13.95 26.05 1.94
N GLU A 4 14.81 25.03 1.87
CA GLU A 4 15.13 24.35 0.60
C GLU A 4 13.84 23.73 0.01
N PRO A 5 13.37 24.16 -1.17
CA PRO A 5 12.16 23.64 -1.77
C PRO A 5 12.50 22.56 -2.82
N ASP A 6 13.29 21.55 -2.47
CA ASP A 6 13.68 20.50 -3.42
C ASP A 6 13.40 19.07 -2.92
N ILE A 7 12.36 18.90 -2.10
CA ILE A 7 11.73 17.57 -2.00
C ILE A 7 10.95 17.35 -3.30
N ALA A 8 11.62 16.81 -4.31
CA ALA A 8 10.97 16.34 -5.52
C ALA A 8 9.78 15.47 -5.12
N ALA A 9 8.58 15.81 -5.63
CA ALA A 9 7.38 15.05 -5.34
C ALA A 9 7.62 13.59 -5.72
N TYR A 10 7.69 12.72 -4.72
CA TYR A 10 7.80 11.29 -4.94
C TYR A 10 6.54 10.86 -5.70
N ARG A 11 6.68 10.56 -6.99
CA ARG A 11 5.58 10.04 -7.81
C ARG A 11 5.26 8.63 -7.33
N SER A 12 4.47 8.52 -6.26
CA SER A 12 3.97 7.24 -5.79
C SER A 12 3.08 6.68 -6.91
N ARG A 13 3.53 5.65 -7.63
CA ARG A 13 2.64 4.92 -8.53
C ARG A 13 1.54 4.28 -7.71
N ALA A 14 0.33 4.21 -8.26
CA ALA A 14 -0.67 3.31 -7.71
C ALA A 14 -0.20 1.86 -7.91
N PRO A 15 -0.36 0.96 -6.93
CA PRO A 15 -0.08 -0.46 -7.12
C PRO A 15 -0.92 -1.02 -8.27
N THR A 16 -0.32 -1.90 -9.06
CA THR A 16 -1.03 -2.64 -10.12
C THR A 16 -1.72 -3.88 -9.56
N LEU A 17 -2.55 -4.55 -10.36
CA LEU A 17 -3.12 -5.85 -9.98
C LEU A 17 -2.02 -6.88 -9.67
N GLU A 18 -0.93 -6.89 -10.45
CA GLU A 18 0.22 -7.76 -10.22
C GLU A 18 0.89 -7.49 -8.87
N ASP A 19 0.98 -6.22 -8.45
CA ASP A 19 1.48 -5.87 -7.11
C ASP A 19 0.60 -6.48 -6.02
N PHE A 20 -0.72 -6.45 -6.19
CA PHE A 20 -1.66 -7.07 -5.25
C PHE A 20 -1.59 -8.61 -5.27
N THR A 21 -1.44 -9.24 -6.43
CA THR A 21 -1.22 -10.69 -6.55
C THR A 21 0.06 -11.11 -5.84
N ARG A 22 1.17 -10.39 -6.07
CA ARG A 22 2.45 -10.65 -5.42
C ARG A 22 2.39 -10.42 -3.91
N ALA A 23 1.75 -9.33 -3.47
CA ALA A 23 1.53 -9.04 -2.06
C ALA A 23 0.71 -10.14 -1.36
N THR A 24 -0.31 -10.68 -2.04
CA THR A 24 -1.12 -11.79 -1.52
C THR A 24 -0.28 -13.05 -1.33
N ALA A 25 0.54 -13.41 -2.33
CA ALA A 25 1.42 -14.56 -2.24
C ALA A 25 2.47 -14.41 -1.12
N MET A 26 3.12 -13.24 -1.02
CA MET A 26 4.12 -12.96 0.03
C MET A 26 3.50 -12.96 1.42
N TYR A 27 2.33 -12.34 1.58
CA TYR A 27 1.63 -12.32 2.86
C TYR A 27 1.23 -13.74 3.33
N ALA A 28 0.79 -14.60 2.40
CA ALA A 28 0.40 -15.98 2.71
C ALA A 28 1.55 -16.83 3.25
N VAL A 29 2.79 -16.55 2.84
CA VAL A 29 3.99 -17.28 3.30
C VAL A 29 4.71 -16.58 4.47
N GLY A 30 4.16 -15.47 4.98
CA GLY A 30 4.77 -14.70 6.08
C GLY A 30 5.95 -13.82 5.67
N GLU A 31 6.12 -13.55 4.37
CA GLU A 31 7.17 -12.70 3.83
C GLU A 31 6.77 -11.23 3.79
N ASN A 32 7.76 -10.35 3.62
CA ASN A 32 7.54 -8.91 3.56
C ASN A 32 6.74 -8.51 2.31
N VAL A 33 5.73 -7.65 2.51
CA VAL A 33 4.90 -7.11 1.42
C VAL A 33 5.46 -5.78 0.93
N ASP A 34 5.31 -5.51 -0.37
CA ASP A 34 5.73 -4.27 -1.00
C ASP A 34 5.10 -3.03 -0.32
N HIS A 35 5.95 -2.06 0.01
CA HIS A 35 5.57 -0.81 0.66
C HIS A 35 4.53 0.01 -0.12
N PHE A 36 4.43 -0.12 -1.46
CA PHE A 36 3.40 0.54 -2.24
C PHE A 36 2.00 0.01 -1.90
N VAL A 37 1.87 -1.31 -1.70
CA VAL A 37 0.60 -1.97 -1.33
C VAL A 37 0.24 -1.63 0.11
N VAL A 38 1.21 -1.70 1.03
CA VAL A 38 1.03 -1.28 2.42
C VAL A 38 0.65 0.19 2.50
N GLY A 39 1.27 1.05 1.69
CA GLY A 39 0.94 2.47 1.62
C GLY A 39 -0.49 2.74 1.19
N GLN A 40 -1.05 1.97 0.26
CA GLN A 40 -2.48 2.09 -0.08
C GLN A 40 -3.39 1.67 1.06
N TRP A 41 -3.05 0.61 1.78
CA TRP A 41 -3.80 0.23 2.98
C TRP A 41 -3.74 1.32 4.05
N LEU A 42 -2.57 1.90 4.31
CA LEU A 42 -2.41 2.99 5.28
C LEU A 42 -3.23 4.24 4.92
N ARG A 43 -3.42 4.53 3.63
CA ARG A 43 -4.30 5.62 3.17
C ARG A 43 -5.79 5.40 3.48
N THR A 44 -6.18 4.21 3.94
CA THR A 44 -7.54 3.92 4.43
C THR A 44 -7.70 4.22 5.93
N TRP A 45 -6.60 4.45 6.65
CA TRP A 45 -6.67 4.77 8.08
C TRP A 45 -7.38 6.11 8.30
N GLY A 46 -8.26 6.15 9.31
CA GLY A 46 -9.11 7.31 9.59
C GLY A 46 -10.36 7.41 8.72
N LYS A 47 -10.58 6.49 7.76
CA LYS A 47 -11.82 6.41 6.98
C LYS A 47 -12.79 5.39 7.61
N PRO A 48 -14.11 5.66 7.63
CA PRO A 48 -15.10 4.66 8.01
C PRO A 48 -14.96 3.39 7.17
N GLY A 49 -15.06 2.23 7.80
CA GLY A 49 -14.93 0.94 7.13
C GLY A 49 -13.49 0.49 6.85
N GLN A 50 -12.50 1.06 7.55
CA GLN A 50 -11.13 0.53 7.56
C GLN A 50 -11.14 -0.94 7.98
N LYS A 51 -10.32 -1.75 7.30
CA LYS A 51 -10.20 -3.18 7.51
C LYS A 51 -8.77 -3.53 7.91
N GLN A 52 -8.62 -4.62 8.65
CA GLN A 52 -7.33 -5.25 8.87
C GLN A 52 -6.66 -5.56 7.53
N PHE A 53 -5.33 -5.47 7.47
CA PHE A 53 -4.57 -5.58 6.22
C PHE A 53 -4.95 -6.80 5.39
N ALA A 54 -5.03 -7.99 6.02
CA ALA A 54 -5.41 -9.23 5.34
C ALA A 54 -6.82 -9.19 4.70
N ALA A 55 -7.80 -8.65 5.43
CA ALA A 55 -9.17 -8.52 4.93
C ALA A 55 -9.25 -7.49 3.80
N TRP A 56 -8.57 -6.36 3.94
CA TRP A 56 -8.47 -5.34 2.90
C TRP A 56 -7.77 -5.87 1.63
N LEU A 57 -6.68 -6.62 1.78
CA LEU A 57 -5.88 -7.15 0.68
C LEU A 57 -6.68 -8.15 -0.17
N ARG A 58 -7.49 -9.00 0.47
CA ARG A 58 -8.39 -9.94 -0.22
C ARG A 58 -9.37 -9.23 -1.15
N GLU A 59 -9.83 -8.04 -0.79
CA GLU A 59 -10.77 -7.27 -1.60
C GLU A 59 -10.11 -6.60 -2.81
N GLN A 60 -8.78 -6.45 -2.79
CA GLN A 60 -8.04 -5.91 -3.94
C GLN A 60 -7.79 -6.97 -5.02
N HIS A 61 -7.99 -8.25 -4.70
CA HIS A 61 -7.69 -9.37 -5.59
C HIS A 61 -8.91 -9.91 -6.36
N GLY A 62 -10.13 -9.46 -6.03
CA GLY A 62 -11.37 -9.98 -6.60
C GLY A 62 -11.77 -11.33 -6.02
#